data_AF-A0A934HYW3-F1
#
_entry.id   AF-A0A934HYW3-F1
#
_cell.length_a   1.000
_cell.length_b   1.000
_cell.length_c   1.000
_cell.angle_alpha   90.00
_cell.angle_beta   90.00
_cell.angle_gamma   90.00
#
_symmetry.space_group_name_H-M   'P 1'
#
loop_
_entity.id
_entity.type
_entity.pdbx_description
1 polymer ?
#
loop_
_entity_poly.entity_id
_entity_poly.type
_entity_poly.pdbx_seq_one_letter_code
_entity_poly.pdbx_strand_id
1 'polypeptide(L)' 'QMLIEAAPERFFDDAHYRGYPAVLVRLAEIDADELAGLLRTAWTLVAPKALVKRHS' A
#
# COMPACT_ATOMS: atom_id res chain seq x y z
N GLN A 1 7.99 -2.79 6.94
CA GLN A 1 8.36 -1.53 7.63
C GLN A 1 9.04 -0.50 6.74
N MET A 2 9.70 -0.88 5.63
CA MET A 2 10.38 0.09 4.74
C MET A 2 9.54 1.31 4.33
N LEU A 3 8.24 1.18 4.05
CA LEU A 3 7.38 2.33 3.70
C LEU A 3 7.16 3.29 4.88
N ILE A 4 6.88 2.77 6.08
CA ILE A 4 6.69 3.58 7.30
C ILE A 4 8.00 4.28 7.66
N GLU A 5 9.14 3.61 7.54
CA GLU A 5 10.45 4.20 7.82
C GLU A 5 10.83 5.28 6.80
N ALA A 6 10.47 5.10 5.53
CA ALA A 6 10.79 6.03 4.46
C ALA A 6 9.92 7.31 4.47
N ALA A 7 8.67 7.20 4.96
CA ALA A 7 7.71 8.31 4.96
C ALA A 7 6.67 8.14 6.10
N PRO A 8 7.08 8.28 7.38
CA PRO A 8 6.22 8.08 8.55
C PRO A 8 5.08 9.10 8.65
N GLU A 9 5.19 10.24 7.97
CA GLU A 9 4.12 11.23 7.84
C GLU A 9 2.95 10.71 7.00
N ARG A 10 3.23 9.88 5.99
CA ARG A 10 2.23 9.32 5.07
C ARG A 10 1.79 7.92 5.48
N PHE A 11 2.72 7.08 5.91
CA PHE A 11 2.47 5.67 6.18
C PHE A 11 2.55 5.35 7.67
N PHE A 12 1.63 4.52 8.15
CA PHE A 12 1.59 4.11 9.54
C PHE A 12 1.00 2.71 9.69
N ASP A 13 1.14 2.14 10.88
CA ASP A 13 0.37 0.99 11.34
C ASP A 13 -0.33 1.34 12.66
N ASP A 14 -1.20 0.46 13.12
CA ASP A 14 -1.83 0.56 14.43
C ASP A 14 -1.70 -0.78 15.18
N ALA A 15 -2.30 -0.87 16.37
CA ALA A 15 -2.27 -2.10 17.15
C ALA A 15 -2.85 -3.32 16.44
N HIS A 16 -3.81 -3.14 15.53
CA HIS A 16 -4.43 -4.22 14.78
C HIS A 16 -3.57 -4.69 13.61
N TYR A 17 -2.88 -3.76 12.94
CA TYR A 17 -2.08 -4.05 11.75
C TYR A 17 -0.59 -4.37 12.03
N ARG A 18 -0.09 -4.14 13.26
CA ARG A 18 1.29 -4.50 13.62
C ARG A 18 1.56 -5.99 13.43
N GLY A 19 2.55 -6.30 12.58
CA GLY A 19 2.92 -7.67 12.22
C GLY A 19 2.12 -8.29 11.07
N TYR A 20 1.10 -7.59 10.57
CA TYR A 20 0.37 -7.98 9.36
C TYR A 20 1.06 -7.40 8.11
N PRO A 21 1.04 -8.08 6.94
CA PRO A 21 1.66 -7.57 5.71
C PRO A 21 0.81 -6.47 5.04
N ALA A 22 0.41 -5.46 5.79
CA ALA A 22 -0.26 -4.26 5.30
C ALA A 22 0.31 -3.01 5.97
N VAL A 23 0.09 -1.88 5.31
CA VAL A 23 0.41 -0.55 5.83
C VAL A 23 -0.79 0.36 5.59
N LEU A 24 -1.05 1.28 6.50
CA LEU A 24 -2.08 2.30 6.38
C LEU A 24 -1.47 3.57 5.78
N VAL A 25 -2.27 4.31 5.02
CA VAL A 25 -1.87 5.58 4.41
C VAL A 25 -2.78 6.71 4.89
N ARG A 26 -2.20 7.86 5.21
CA ARG A 26 -2.96 9.08 5.52
C ARG A 26 -3.41 9.73 4.21
N LEU A 27 -4.70 9.64 3.92
CA LEU A 27 -5.27 10.18 2.68
C LEU A 27 -5.09 11.70 2.51
N ALA A 28 -4.93 12.45 3.60
CA ALA A 28 -4.68 13.89 3.55
C ALA A 28 -3.25 14.25 3.09
N GLU A 29 -2.30 13.32 3.23
CA GLU A 29 -0.87 13.54 2.99
C GLU A 29 -0.39 12.92 1.66
N ILE A 30 -1.32 12.42 0.84
CA ILE A 30 -1.00 11.73 -0.42
C ILE A 30 -1.89 12.24 -1.54
N ASP A 31 -1.31 12.45 -2.72
CA ASP A 31 -2.09 12.80 -3.91
C ASP A 31 -2.74 11.56 -4.56
N ALA A 32 -3.70 11.81 -5.45
CA ALA A 32 -4.48 10.76 -6.07
C ALA A 32 -3.66 9.85 -7.01
N ASP A 33 -2.63 10.39 -7.68
CA ASP A 33 -1.82 9.64 -8.64
C ASP A 33 -0.86 8.70 -7.91
N GLU A 34 -0.23 9.18 -6.84
CA GLU A 34 0.60 8.38 -5.93
C GLU A 34 -0.25 7.27 -5.28
N LEU A 35 -1.42 7.62 -4.73
CA LEU A 35 -2.33 6.64 -4.11
C LEU A 35 -2.78 5.57 -5.12
N ALA A 36 -3.12 5.96 -6.35
CA ALA A 36 -3.48 5.01 -7.39
C ALA A 36 -2.30 4.07 -7.74
N GLY A 37 -1.07 4.58 -7.73
CA GLY A 37 0.15 3.78 -7.90
C GLY A 37 0.35 2.74 -6.78
N LEU A 38 0.16 3.17 -5.52
CA LEU A 38 0.24 2.28 -4.36
C LEU A 38 -0.83 1.20 -4.41
N LEU A 39 -2.08 1.54 -4.73
CA LEU A 39 -3.18 0.58 -4.84
C LEU A 39 -2.93 -0.45 -5.93
N ARG A 40 -2.43 -0.03 -7.11
CA ARG A 40 -2.04 -0.96 -8.18
C ARG A 40 -0.95 -1.92 -7.71
N THR A 41 0.10 -1.40 -7.07
CA THR A 41 1.20 -2.23 -6.54
C THR A 41 0.70 -3.19 -5.45
N ALA A 42 -0.09 -2.71 -4.50
CA ALA A 42 -0.64 -3.53 -3.43
C ALA A 42 -1.52 -4.66 -3.99
N TRP A 43 -2.34 -4.36 -5.01
CA TRP A 43 -3.18 -5.34 -5.67
C TRP A 43 -2.37 -6.44 -6.36
N THR A 44 -1.28 -6.12 -7.06
CA THR A 44 -0.46 -7.14 -7.74
C THR A 44 0.23 -8.10 -6.77
N LEU A 45 0.47 -7.69 -5.53
CA LEU A 45 1.05 -8.54 -4.48
C LEU A 45 0.07 -9.62 -3.97
N VAL A 46 -1.23 -9.34 -3.96
CA VAL A 46 -2.25 -10.23 -3.39
C VAL A 46 -3.15 -10.88 -4.43
N ALA A 47 -3.19 -10.36 -5.66
CA ALA A 47 -4.06 -10.87 -6.71
C ALA A 47 -3.54 -12.18 -7.31
N PRO A 48 -4.44 -13.10 -7.74
CA PRO A 48 -4.06 -14.27 -8.52
C PRO A 48 -3.26 -13.90 -9.77
N LYS A 49 -2.22 -14.67 -10.09
CA LYS A 49 -1.34 -14.43 -11.25
C LYS A 49 -2.09 -14.27 -12.57
N ALA A 50 -3.19 -15.00 -12.76
CA ALA A 50 -4.03 -14.88 -13.95
C ALA A 50 -4.72 -13.52 -14.07
N LEU A 51 -5.11 -12.92 -12.94
CA LEU A 51 -5.68 -11.57 -12.91
C LEU A 51 -4.59 -10.53 -13.15
N VAL A 52 -3.44 -10.68 -12.50
CA VAL A 52 -2.29 -9.78 -12.72
C VAL A 52 -1.96 -9.75 -14.21
N LYS A 53 -1.76 -10.90 -14.86
CA LYS A 53 -1.48 -10.97 -16.31
C LYS A 53 -2.52 -10.30 -17.21
N ARG A 54 -3.79 -10.24 -16.77
CA ARG A 54 -4.89 -9.62 -17.52
C ARG A 54 -4.95 -8.11 -17.35
N HIS A 55 -4.46 -7.59 -16.22
CA HIS A 55 -4.55 -6.18 -15.85
C HIS A 55 -3.19 -5.48 -15.70
N SER A 56 -2.10 -6.19 -15.98
CA SER A 56 -0.72 -5.71 -16.07
C SER A 56 -0.41 -5.14 -17.45
#